data_AF-A0A1B9P059-F1
#
_entry.id   AF-A0A1B9P059-F1
#
_cell.length_a   1.000
_cell.length_b   1.000
_cell.length_c   1.000
_cell.angle_alpha   90.00
_cell.angle_beta   90.00
_cell.angle_gamma   90.00
#
_symmetry.space_group_name_H-M   'P 1'
#
loop_
_entity.id
_entity.type
_entity.pdbx_description
1 polymer ?
#
loop_
_entity_poly.entity_id
_entity_poly.type
_entity_poly.pdbx_seq_one_letter_code
_entity_poly.pdbx_strand_id
1 'polypeptide(L)'
;MVAPVGKTLFEEISSVMEPFYNKLLSNLCLEEACSHLNSNYFFYHSERIFAEIMVNYIKENCVGPSKKENIRRYVENVFTGPYERSEENKKIVKDEANKTFTPDQDYFKKYQELFLAGKGCSFSIIDIWDEVRSST
;
A
#
# COMPACT_ATOMS: atom_id res chain seq x y z
N MET A 1 -11.54 7.91 7.07
CA MET A 1 -10.50 7.92 8.14
C MET A 1 -10.02 9.36 8.34
N VAL A 2 -9.34 9.66 9.45
CA VAL A 2 -8.79 11.00 9.74
C VAL A 2 -7.26 10.93 9.73
N ALA A 3 -6.60 11.89 9.10
CA ALA A 3 -5.13 12.00 9.06
C ALA A 3 -4.67 13.46 9.17
N PRO A 4 -3.44 13.71 9.65
CA PRO A 4 -2.86 15.04 9.68
C PRO A 4 -2.48 15.53 8.27
N VAL A 5 -2.61 16.84 8.03
CA VAL A 5 -2.17 17.57 6.84
C VAL A 5 -0.65 17.79 6.95
N GLY A 6 0.13 16.71 6.79
CA GLY A 6 1.59 16.77 6.75
C GLY A 6 2.30 16.07 7.92
N LYS A 7 3.58 16.40 8.10
CA LYS A 7 4.39 15.84 9.19
C LYS A 7 3.97 16.47 10.51
N THR A 8 3.58 15.64 11.46
CA THR A 8 3.19 16.07 12.80
C THR A 8 3.84 15.13 13.82
N LEU A 9 4.02 15.60 15.05
CA LEU A 9 4.59 14.81 16.14
C LEU A 9 3.56 13.79 16.65
N PHE A 10 4.03 12.64 17.14
CA PHE A 10 3.14 11.61 17.69
C PHE A 10 2.26 12.15 18.84
N GLU A 11 2.82 13.01 19.69
CA GLU A 11 2.13 13.63 20.83
C GLU A 11 0.96 14.53 20.39
N GLU A 12 1.14 15.26 19.28
CA GLU A 12 0.10 16.07 18.65
C GLU A 12 -1.03 15.21 18.04
N ILE A 13 -0.70 14.00 17.58
CA ILE A 13 -1.71 13.03 17.12
C ILE A 13 -2.49 12.49 18.30
N SER A 14 -1.80 12.02 19.34
CA SER A 14 -2.45 11.40 20.50
C SER A 14 -3.41 12.36 21.20
N SER A 15 -2.98 13.62 21.40
CA SER A 15 -3.78 14.65 22.06
C SER A 15 -5.07 15.04 21.32
N VAL A 16 -5.12 14.84 20.00
CA VAL A 16 -6.30 15.14 19.16
C VAL A 16 -7.16 13.90 18.90
N MET A 17 -6.52 12.75 18.64
CA MET A 17 -7.23 11.52 18.27
C MET A 17 -7.99 10.90 19.43
N GLU A 18 -7.44 10.92 20.64
CA GLU A 18 -8.11 10.36 21.82
C GLU A 18 -9.47 11.04 22.09
N PRO A 19 -9.57 12.38 22.25
CA PRO A 19 -10.86 13.03 22.46
C PRO A 19 -11.80 12.88 21.25
N PHE A 20 -11.26 12.89 20.01
CA PHE A 20 -12.06 12.64 18.80
C PHE A 20 -12.75 11.26 18.85
N TYR A 21 -12.00 10.19 19.07
CA TYR A 21 -12.56 8.84 19.08
C TYR A 21 -13.45 8.60 20.31
N ASN A 22 -13.08 9.14 21.48
CA ASN A 22 -13.93 9.06 22.66
C ASN A 22 -15.31 9.69 22.39
N LYS A 23 -15.34 10.88 21.77
CA LYS A 23 -16.58 11.57 21.42
C LYS A 23 -17.37 10.83 20.34
N LEU A 24 -16.69 10.35 19.30
CA LEU A 24 -17.31 9.59 18.20
C LEU A 24 -17.98 8.31 18.71
N LEU A 25 -17.29 7.55 19.58
CA LEU A 25 -17.79 6.29 20.11
C LEU A 25 -18.88 6.48 21.18
N SER A 26 -18.84 7.58 21.93
CA SER A 26 -19.84 7.85 22.98
C SER A 26 -21.16 8.35 22.42
N ASN A 27 -21.13 9.27 21.46
CA ASN A 27 -22.32 9.97 20.98
C ASN A 27 -22.78 9.53 19.59
N LEU A 28 -21.97 8.73 18.87
CA LEU A 28 -22.20 8.34 17.47
C LEU A 28 -22.47 9.54 16.54
N CYS A 29 -22.06 10.74 16.94
CA CYS A 29 -22.23 11.97 16.20
C CYS A 29 -20.87 12.41 15.64
N LEU A 30 -20.71 12.28 14.32
CA LEU A 30 -19.47 12.63 13.65
C LEU A 30 -19.19 14.14 13.73
N GLU A 31 -20.22 14.97 13.57
CA GLU A 31 -20.08 16.43 13.61
C GLU A 31 -19.55 16.92 14.95
N GLU A 32 -20.08 16.40 16.06
CA GLU A 32 -19.57 16.71 17.39
C GLU A 32 -18.14 16.20 17.60
N ALA A 33 -17.82 14.99 17.12
CA ALA A 33 -16.46 14.46 17.21
C ALA A 33 -15.47 15.34 16.43
N CYS A 34 -15.85 15.81 15.23
CA CYS A 34 -15.04 16.70 14.40
C CYS A 34 -14.67 18.01 15.09
N SER A 35 -15.44 18.49 16.07
CA SER A 35 -15.10 19.70 16.83
C SER A 35 -13.78 19.58 17.61
N HIS A 36 -13.33 18.36 17.87
CA HIS A 36 -12.04 18.08 18.50
C HIS A 36 -10.88 18.03 17.50
N LEU A 37 -11.17 17.96 16.20
CA LEU A 37 -10.14 18.02 15.16
C LEU A 37 -9.78 19.48 14.89
N ASN A 38 -8.49 19.82 14.96
CA ASN A 38 -8.01 21.11 14.50
C ASN A 38 -7.90 21.14 12.96
N SER A 39 -7.65 22.32 12.39
CA SER A 39 -7.52 22.53 10.93
C SER A 39 -6.40 21.73 10.26
N ASN A 40 -5.51 21.11 11.05
CA ASN A 40 -4.44 20.28 10.54
C ASN A 40 -4.89 18.83 10.34
N TYR A 41 -6.16 18.48 10.51
CA TYR A 41 -6.68 17.15 10.22
C TYR A 41 -7.73 17.18 9.11
N PHE A 42 -7.74 16.14 8.30
CA PHE A 42 -8.70 16.00 7.21
C PHE A 42 -9.24 14.58 7.12
N PHE A 43 -10.46 14.49 6.58
CA PHE A 43 -11.06 13.20 6.24
C PHE A 43 -10.55 12.71 4.90
N TYR A 44 -10.19 11.43 4.85
CA TYR A 44 -9.80 10.78 3.62
C TYR A 44 -10.51 9.45 3.42
N HIS A 45 -10.66 9.11 2.14
CA HIS A 45 -11.22 7.84 1.69
C HIS A 45 -10.11 6.80 1.62
N SER A 46 -10.05 5.94 2.63
CA SER A 46 -8.98 4.95 2.79
C SER A 46 -8.82 4.05 1.57
N GLU A 47 -9.93 3.60 0.97
CA GLU A 47 -9.86 2.77 -0.24
C GLU A 47 -9.25 3.52 -1.43
N ARG A 48 -9.49 4.84 -1.57
CA ARG A 48 -8.92 5.62 -2.67
C ARG A 48 -7.42 5.80 -2.50
N ILE A 49 -6.97 6.08 -1.28
CA ILE A 49 -5.54 6.15 -0.97
C ILE A 49 -4.87 4.81 -1.22
N PHE A 50 -5.49 3.71 -0.80
CA PHE A 50 -4.97 2.38 -1.06
C PHE A 50 -4.85 2.09 -2.56
N ALA A 51 -5.86 2.43 -3.36
CA ALA A 51 -5.83 2.30 -4.81
C ALA A 51 -4.65 3.10 -5.41
N GLU A 52 -4.51 4.36 -5.03
CA GLU A 52 -3.44 5.24 -5.53
C GLU A 52 -2.04 4.70 -5.19
N ILE A 53 -1.84 4.23 -3.96
CA ILE A 53 -0.58 3.60 -3.54
C ILE A 53 -0.28 2.36 -4.39
N MET A 54 -1.29 1.51 -4.63
CA MET A 54 -1.12 0.29 -5.44
C MET A 54 -0.84 0.61 -6.91
N VAL A 55 -1.54 1.59 -7.50
CA VAL A 55 -1.28 2.07 -8.86
C VAL A 55 0.15 2.59 -8.99
N ASN A 56 0.59 3.46 -8.07
CA ASN A 56 1.94 4.03 -8.08
C ASN A 56 3.00 2.94 -7.90
N TYR A 57 2.80 2.01 -6.96
CA TYR A 57 3.70 0.87 -6.77
C TYR A 57 3.88 0.07 -8.07
N ILE A 58 2.78 -0.29 -8.75
CA ILE A 58 2.84 -1.07 -9.99
C ILE A 58 3.52 -0.28 -11.11
N LYS A 59 3.19 1.01 -11.28
CA LYS A 59 3.82 1.90 -12.27
C LYS A 59 5.33 2.00 -12.08
N GLU A 60 5.77 2.17 -10.83
CA GLU A 60 7.17 2.41 -10.51
C GLU A 60 7.99 1.12 -10.51
N ASN A 61 7.41 -0.02 -10.12
CA ASN A 61 8.18 -1.22 -9.80
C ASN A 61 7.86 -2.46 -10.63
N CYS A 62 6.66 -2.55 -11.21
CA CYS A 62 6.14 -3.78 -11.81
C CYS A 62 5.94 -3.71 -13.32
N VAL A 63 6.21 -2.56 -13.96
CA VAL A 63 6.10 -2.37 -15.41
C VAL A 63 7.39 -1.86 -16.04
N GLY A 64 7.49 -2.05 -17.36
CA GLY A 64 8.51 -1.40 -18.18
C GLY A 64 9.97 -1.71 -17.80
N PRO A 65 10.89 -0.74 -18.02
CA PRO A 65 12.30 -0.88 -17.67
C PRO A 65 12.54 -1.12 -16.18
N SER A 66 11.76 -0.50 -15.30
CA SER A 66 11.88 -0.66 -13.84
C SER A 66 11.67 -2.11 -13.40
N LYS A 67 10.65 -2.79 -13.96
CA LYS A 67 10.44 -4.23 -13.71
C LYS A 67 11.68 -5.06 -14.04
N LYS A 68 12.28 -4.82 -15.22
CA LYS A 68 13.46 -5.57 -15.68
C LYS A 68 14.64 -5.36 -14.75
N GLU A 69 14.87 -4.12 -14.34
CA GLU A 69 15.94 -3.77 -13.41
C GLU A 69 15.71 -4.39 -12.02
N ASN A 70 14.47 -4.34 -11.51
CA ASN A 70 14.12 -4.94 -10.22
C ASN A 70 14.29 -6.47 -10.23
N ILE A 71 13.89 -7.15 -11.31
CA ILE A 71 14.14 -8.59 -11.50
C ILE A 71 15.64 -8.87 -11.52
N ARG A 72 16.43 -8.08 -12.26
CA ARG A 72 17.89 -8.23 -12.32
C ARG A 72 18.51 -8.11 -10.92
N ARG A 73 18.17 -7.07 -10.17
CA ARG A 73 18.64 -6.85 -8.80
C ARG A 73 18.24 -7.98 -7.86
N TYR A 74 17.01 -8.47 -7.95
CA TYR A 74 16.54 -9.59 -7.15
C TYR A 74 17.38 -10.85 -7.40
N VAL A 75 17.56 -11.22 -8.68
CA VAL A 75 18.35 -12.38 -9.08
C VAL A 75 19.80 -12.23 -8.60
N GLU A 76 20.41 -11.07 -8.79
CA GLU A 76 21.78 -10.81 -8.33
C GLU A 76 21.93 -10.96 -6.82
N ASN A 77 20.99 -10.39 -6.05
CA ASN A 77 21.00 -10.46 -4.59
C ASN A 77 20.80 -11.88 -4.04
N VAL A 78 20.02 -12.73 -4.71
CA VAL A 78 19.89 -14.13 -4.27
C VAL A 78 21.23 -14.86 -4.38
N PHE A 79 21.99 -14.58 -5.45
CA PHE A 79 23.29 -15.21 -5.69
C PHE A 79 24.48 -14.51 -5.02
N THR A 80 24.27 -13.48 -4.19
CA THR A 80 25.28 -13.02 -3.24
C THR A 80 25.27 -13.84 -1.95
N GLY A 81 24.22 -14.64 -1.72
CA GLY A 81 24.10 -15.57 -0.60
C GLY A 81 24.69 -16.97 -0.88
N PRO A 82 24.31 -17.99 -0.10
CA PRO A 82 24.87 -19.35 -0.21
C PRO A 82 24.37 -20.14 -1.44
N TYR A 83 23.53 -19.54 -2.29
CA TYR A 83 22.97 -20.20 -3.46
C TYR A 83 24.02 -20.42 -4.55
N GLU A 84 24.14 -21.66 -5.02
CA GLU A 84 25.01 -22.00 -6.13
C GLU A 84 24.51 -21.38 -7.44
N ARG A 85 25.41 -20.68 -8.16
CA ARG A 85 25.13 -20.09 -9.48
C ARG A 85 25.14 -21.17 -10.58
N SER A 86 24.05 -21.92 -10.69
CA SER A 86 23.76 -22.79 -11.85
C SER A 86 22.71 -22.14 -12.77
N GLU A 87 22.66 -22.54 -14.04
CA GLU A 87 21.64 -22.05 -14.98
C GLU A 87 20.21 -22.48 -14.58
N GLU A 88 20.07 -23.66 -13.98
CA GLU A 88 18.79 -24.14 -13.44
C GLU A 88 18.30 -23.27 -12.28
N ASN A 89 19.19 -22.98 -11.31
CA ASN A 89 18.87 -22.09 -10.19
C ASN A 89 18.54 -20.68 -10.68
N LYS A 90 19.29 -20.14 -11.65
CA LYS A 90 18.99 -18.82 -12.24
C LYS A 90 17.59 -18.78 -12.84
N LYS A 91 17.16 -19.83 -13.53
CA LYS A 91 15.82 -19.92 -14.10
C LYS A 91 14.75 -19.90 -13.00
N ILE A 92 14.90 -20.73 -11.97
CA ILE A 92 13.96 -20.79 -10.83
C ILE A 92 13.83 -19.42 -10.17
N VAL A 93 14.96 -18.79 -9.83
CA VAL A 93 14.99 -17.47 -9.17
C VAL A 93 14.37 -16.39 -10.07
N LYS A 94 14.60 -16.45 -11.38
CA LYS A 94 14.00 -15.51 -12.33
C LYS A 94 12.49 -15.70 -12.43
N ASP A 95 11.99 -16.93 -12.38
CA ASP A 95 10.55 -17.22 -12.40
C ASP A 95 9.88 -16.73 -11.11
N GLU A 96 10.54 -16.90 -9.95
CA GLU A 96 10.09 -16.32 -8.67
C GLU A 96 10.11 -14.78 -8.67
N ALA A 97 11.16 -14.18 -9.22
CA ALA A 97 11.24 -12.72 -9.37
C ALA A 97 10.10 -12.20 -10.25
N ASN A 98 9.81 -12.87 -11.37
CA ASN A 98 8.70 -12.48 -12.24
C ASN A 98 7.35 -12.53 -11.53
N LYS A 99 7.10 -13.56 -10.70
CA LYS A 99 5.89 -13.64 -9.87
C LYS A 99 5.84 -12.50 -8.85
N THR A 100 6.95 -12.22 -8.18
CA THR A 100 7.08 -11.15 -7.18
C THR A 100 6.74 -9.78 -7.75
N PHE A 101 7.21 -9.48 -8.97
CA PHE A 101 6.93 -8.21 -9.67
C PHE A 101 5.72 -8.30 -10.62
N THR A 102 4.83 -9.27 -10.39
CA THR A 102 3.52 -9.35 -11.02
C THR A 102 2.47 -9.63 -9.94
N PRO A 103 2.13 -8.62 -9.12
CA PRO A 103 1.16 -8.77 -8.03
C PRO A 103 -0.15 -9.38 -8.51
N ASP A 104 -0.59 -10.42 -7.82
CA ASP A 104 -1.87 -11.08 -8.02
C ASP A 104 -2.88 -10.69 -6.93
N GLN A 105 -4.03 -11.34 -6.94
CA GLN A 105 -5.13 -11.02 -6.03
C GLN A 105 -4.82 -11.40 -4.58
N ASP A 106 -3.96 -12.40 -4.35
CA ASP A 106 -3.57 -12.84 -3.01
C ASP A 106 -2.55 -11.86 -2.40
N TYR A 107 -1.59 -11.40 -3.20
CA TYR A 107 -0.72 -10.28 -2.84
C TYR A 107 -1.56 -9.06 -2.48
N PHE A 108 -2.49 -8.66 -3.35
CA PHE A 108 -3.37 -7.52 -3.12
C PHE A 108 -4.15 -7.63 -1.79
N LYS A 109 -4.78 -8.78 -1.54
CA LYS A 109 -5.55 -9.03 -0.30
C LYS A 109 -4.68 -8.91 0.95
N LYS A 110 -3.46 -9.43 0.92
CA LYS A 110 -2.52 -9.32 2.05
C LYS A 110 -2.26 -7.86 2.43
N TYR A 111 -2.02 -6.99 1.45
CA TYR A 111 -1.78 -5.56 1.73
C TYR A 111 -3.07 -4.80 2.03
N GLN A 112 -4.19 -5.18 1.42
CA GLN A 112 -5.51 -4.64 1.74
C GLN A 112 -5.86 -4.90 3.20
N GLU A 113 -5.66 -6.12 3.69
CA GLU A 113 -5.95 -6.50 5.07
C GLU A 113 -5.15 -5.67 6.06
N LEU A 114 -3.86 -5.45 5.79
CA LEU A 114 -2.98 -4.63 6.61
C LEU A 114 -3.34 -3.14 6.56
N PHE A 115 -3.53 -2.58 5.36
CA PHE A 115 -3.72 -1.14 5.17
C PHE A 115 -5.12 -0.66 5.57
N LEU A 116 -6.15 -1.45 5.25
CA LEU A 116 -7.54 -1.12 5.53
C LEU A 116 -8.05 -1.72 6.84
N ALA A 117 -7.16 -2.30 7.65
CA ALA A 117 -7.48 -2.94 8.94
C ALA A 117 -8.63 -3.96 8.80
N GLY A 118 -8.50 -4.86 7.83
CA GLY A 118 -9.47 -5.93 7.55
C GLY A 118 -10.74 -5.49 6.81
N LYS A 119 -10.89 -4.21 6.43
CA LYS A 119 -12.03 -3.77 5.63
C LYS A 119 -11.94 -4.29 4.19
N GLY A 120 -13.09 -4.66 3.63
CA GLY A 120 -13.25 -4.92 2.21
C GLY A 120 -12.95 -3.68 1.37
N CYS A 121 -12.68 -3.88 0.08
CA CYS A 121 -12.60 -2.80 -0.90
C CYS A 121 -13.55 -3.10 -2.07
N SER A 122 -13.97 -2.04 -2.73
CA SER A 122 -14.90 -2.08 -3.88
C SER A 122 -14.25 -2.48 -5.21
N PHE A 123 -12.92 -2.68 -5.24
CA PHE A 123 -12.13 -3.00 -6.42
C PHE A 123 -11.15 -4.16 -6.17
N SER A 124 -10.63 -4.74 -7.24
CA SER A 124 -9.71 -5.87 -7.28
C SER A 124 -8.33 -5.46 -7.82
N ILE A 125 -7.37 -6.38 -7.80
CA ILE A 125 -6.07 -6.13 -8.45
C ILE A 125 -6.20 -5.93 -9.97
N ILE A 126 -7.24 -6.49 -10.60
CA ILE A 126 -7.49 -6.35 -12.05
C ILE A 126 -7.80 -4.90 -12.37
N ASP A 127 -8.67 -4.26 -11.58
CA ASP A 127 -9.03 -2.85 -11.76
C ASP A 127 -7.80 -1.93 -11.64
N ILE A 128 -6.89 -2.25 -10.71
CA ILE A 128 -5.62 -1.53 -10.58
C ILE A 128 -4.73 -1.72 -11.80
N TRP A 129 -4.61 -2.94 -12.32
CA TRP A 129 -3.83 -3.21 -13.53
C TRP A 129 -4.41 -2.47 -14.75
N ASP A 130 -5.73 -2.40 -14.86
CA ASP A 130 -6.39 -1.68 -15.96
C ASP A 130 -6.18 -0.16 -15.84
N GLU A 131 -6.22 0.40 -14.62
CA GLU A 131 -5.90 1.81 -14.37
C GLU A 131 -4.44 2.15 -14.70
N VAL A 132 -3.50 1.24 -14.44
CA VAL A 132 -2.09 1.44 -14.82
C VAL A 132 -1.94 1.47 -16.34
N ARG A 133 -2.65 0.59 -17.05
CA ARG A 133 -2.62 0.51 -18.52
C ARG A 133 -3.27 1.72 -19.18
N SER A 134 -4.37 2.24 -18.62
CA SER A 134 -5.06 3.41 -19.16
C SER A 134 -4.25 4.71 -18.98
N SER A 135 -3.37 4.74 -17.98
CA SER A 135 -2.51 5.87 -17.64
C SER A 135 -1.18 5.93 -18.41
N THR A 136 -0.85 4.94 -19.25
CA THR A 136 0.43 4.82 -19.97
C THR A 136 0.27 5.16 -21.43
#